data_AF-A0A9P9WHI6-F1
#
_entry.id   AF-A0A9P9WHI6-F1
#
_cell.length_a   1.000
_cell.length_b   1.000
_cell.length_c   1.000
_cell.angle_alpha   90.00
_cell.angle_beta   90.00
_cell.angle_gamma   90.00
#
_symmetry.space_group_name_H-M   'P 1'
#
loop_
_entity.id
_entity.type
_entity.pdbx_description
1 polymer ?
#
loop_
_entity_poly.entity_id
_entity_poly.type
_entity_poly.pdbx_seq_one_letter_code
_entity_poly.pdbx_strand_id
1 'polypeptide(L)'
;MFFSKALVLAVAGTALAAPSGGIEASRLEKRGPETIHFADCVTYLAIDYYADDDNSNSFPGNSNECVTNSFREGSSGSCSYSTGVKLSYNLISGAKSKSANTYVGSANNSFKTFTCKRGSDRVLYVDGNGHACKDTYYCRP
;
A
#
# COMPACT_ATOMS: atom_id res chain seq x y z
N MET A 1 -40.09 48.51 -57.19
CA MET A 1 -40.98 47.58 -56.43
C MET A 1 -40.11 46.38 -56.07
N PHE A 2 -39.50 46.34 -54.88
CA PHE A 2 -40.03 45.74 -53.63
C PHE A 2 -40.42 44.26 -53.84
N PHE A 3 -39.91 43.22 -53.16
CA PHE A 3 -39.56 43.05 -51.74
C PHE A 3 -38.52 41.91 -51.53
N SER A 4 -37.80 42.04 -50.42
CA SER A 4 -37.00 41.03 -49.70
C SER A 4 -37.68 39.67 -49.49
N LYS A 5 -36.87 38.63 -49.31
CA LYS A 5 -36.98 37.66 -48.18
C LYS A 5 -35.66 36.89 -47.99
N ALA A 6 -35.08 37.07 -46.80
CA ALA A 6 -33.92 36.34 -46.28
C ALA A 6 -34.33 34.94 -45.79
N LEU A 7 -33.42 33.96 -45.79
CA LEU A 7 -33.55 32.78 -44.95
C LEU A 7 -32.20 32.15 -44.56
N VAL A 8 -31.76 32.54 -43.36
CA VAL A 8 -31.19 31.74 -42.25
C VAL A 8 -30.07 30.71 -42.52
N LEU A 9 -28.91 31.01 -41.93
CA LEU A 9 -27.76 30.15 -41.63
C LEU A 9 -28.13 28.89 -40.83
N ALA A 10 -27.50 27.75 -41.15
CA ALA A 10 -27.36 26.62 -40.23
C ALA A 10 -25.86 26.33 -40.01
N VAL A 11 -25.32 26.79 -38.88
CA VAL A 11 -24.00 26.38 -38.38
C VAL A 11 -24.18 25.02 -37.71
N ALA A 12 -23.57 23.98 -38.28
CA ALA A 12 -23.50 22.67 -37.64
C ALA A 12 -22.51 22.73 -36.46
N GLY A 13 -23.03 22.97 -35.26
CA GLY A 13 -22.27 22.82 -34.02
C GLY A 13 -22.04 21.35 -33.73
N THR A 14 -20.82 20.86 -33.90
CA THR A 14 -20.39 19.59 -33.31
C THR A 14 -20.28 19.76 -31.81
N ALA A 15 -21.30 19.31 -31.07
CA ALA A 15 -21.21 19.14 -29.64
C ALA A 15 -20.16 18.07 -29.35
N LEU A 16 -18.98 18.48 -28.88
CA LEU A 16 -18.06 17.60 -28.19
C LEU A 16 -18.78 17.11 -26.92
N ALA A 17 -19.24 15.87 -26.94
CA ALA A 17 -19.63 15.17 -25.74
C ALA A 17 -18.42 15.19 -24.79
N ALA A 18 -18.48 16.02 -23.75
CA ALA A 18 -17.53 15.95 -22.66
C ALA A 18 -17.60 14.53 -22.09
N PRO A 19 -16.46 13.83 -21.90
CA PRO A 19 -16.50 12.54 -21.24
C PRO A 19 -17.08 12.75 -19.85
N SER A 20 -18.20 12.09 -19.58
CA SER A 20 -18.76 11.89 -18.24
C SER A 20 -17.85 10.98 -17.43
N GLY A 21 -16.60 11.40 -17.22
CA GLY A 21 -15.59 10.72 -16.40
C GLY A 21 -15.62 11.15 -14.93
N GLY A 22 -16.67 11.85 -14.52
CA GLY A 22 -16.67 12.60 -13.26
C GLY A 22 -17.37 11.92 -12.09
N ILE A 23 -17.27 10.60 -11.89
CA ILE A 23 -17.60 9.98 -10.58
C ILE A 23 -16.79 8.68 -10.33
N GLU A 24 -16.42 7.93 -11.37
CA GLU A 24 -15.68 6.65 -11.22
C GLU A 24 -14.16 6.82 -11.09
N ALA A 25 -13.56 7.88 -11.64
CA ALA A 25 -12.11 8.12 -11.53
C ALA A 25 -11.68 8.51 -10.10
N SER A 26 -12.56 9.18 -9.34
CA SER A 26 -12.25 9.66 -7.98
C SER A 26 -12.42 8.61 -6.88
N ARG A 27 -12.86 7.38 -7.21
CA ARG A 27 -12.87 6.24 -6.25
C ARG A 27 -11.59 5.42 -6.25
N LEU A 28 -10.74 5.58 -7.26
CA LEU A 28 -9.38 5.00 -7.32
C LEU A 28 -8.32 5.88 -6.65
N GLU A 29 -8.57 7.19 -6.51
CA GLU A 29 -7.61 8.19 -6.01
C GLU A 29 -7.37 8.19 -4.50
N LYS A 30 -8.15 7.44 -3.70
CA LYS A 30 -8.00 7.40 -2.25
C LYS A 30 -7.96 5.97 -1.72
N ARG A 31 -7.02 5.18 -2.23
CA ARG A 31 -6.56 3.98 -1.54
C ARG A 31 -5.12 4.24 -1.16
N GLY A 32 -4.81 4.02 0.11
CA GLY A 32 -3.43 3.95 0.56
C GLY A 32 -2.67 2.91 -0.28
N PRO A 33 -1.35 3.08 -0.43
CA PRO A 33 -0.56 2.15 -1.23
C PRO A 33 -0.58 0.75 -0.62
N GLU A 34 -0.50 -0.28 -1.46
CA GLU A 34 -0.19 -1.63 -1.03
C GLU A 34 1.12 -1.63 -0.23
N THR A 35 1.08 -2.12 1.00
CA THR A 35 2.22 -2.04 1.93
C THR A 35 2.34 -3.32 2.74
N ILE A 36 3.57 -3.78 2.90
CA ILE A 36 3.94 -4.85 3.83
C ILE A 36 4.61 -4.22 5.04
N HIS A 37 4.13 -4.48 6.24
CA HIS A 37 4.72 -4.02 7.49
C HIS A 37 5.45 -5.15 8.21
N PHE A 38 6.64 -4.86 8.73
CA PHE A 38 7.38 -5.70 9.66
C PHE A 38 7.09 -5.16 11.05
N ALA A 39 6.11 -5.77 11.71
CA ALA A 39 5.56 -5.33 12.97
C ALA A 39 6.23 -6.04 14.16
N ASP A 40 6.59 -5.26 15.18
CA ASP A 40 7.03 -5.74 16.49
C ASP A 40 5.85 -5.64 17.46
N CYS A 41 5.27 -6.78 17.82
CA CYS A 41 4.10 -6.91 18.69
C CYS A 41 4.48 -7.21 20.15
N VAL A 42 5.71 -6.88 20.57
CA VAL A 42 6.26 -7.11 21.92
C VAL A 42 6.53 -8.58 22.24
N THR A 43 5.54 -9.45 22.03
CA THR A 43 5.63 -10.90 22.34
C THR A 43 5.98 -11.75 21.13
N TYR A 44 5.74 -11.23 19.93
CA TYR A 44 6.06 -11.86 18.66
C TYR A 44 6.37 -10.81 17.59
N LEU A 45 6.90 -11.27 16.46
CA LEU A 45 7.07 -10.44 15.28
C LEU A 45 6.07 -10.87 14.20
N ALA A 46 5.55 -9.92 13.44
CA ALA A 46 4.63 -10.17 12.35
C ALA A 46 5.09 -9.50 11.06
N ILE A 47 4.81 -10.14 9.93
CA ILE A 47 4.91 -9.51 8.62
C ILE A 47 3.49 -9.41 8.07
N ASP A 48 2.97 -8.19 8.07
CA ASP A 48 1.57 -7.86 7.80
C ASP A 48 1.41 -7.30 6.40
N TYR A 49 0.45 -7.82 5.64
CA TYR A 49 0.12 -7.34 4.31
C TYR A 49 -1.15 -6.51 4.33
N TYR A 50 -1.07 -5.29 3.80
CA TYR A 50 -2.21 -4.43 3.55
C TYR A 50 -2.28 -4.12 2.06
N ALA A 51 -3.40 -4.49 1.44
CA ALA A 51 -3.70 -4.06 0.08
C ALA A 51 -3.93 -2.54 -0.02
N ASP A 52 -4.26 -1.92 1.11
CA ASP A 52 -4.48 -0.48 1.28
C ASP A 52 -3.97 -0.06 2.67
N ASP A 53 -2.82 0.62 2.70
CA ASP A 53 -2.16 1.08 3.94
C ASP A 53 -2.95 2.13 4.73
N ASP A 54 -4.00 2.73 4.16
CA ASP A 54 -4.87 3.60 4.95
C ASP A 54 -5.64 2.79 6.03
N ASN A 55 -5.69 1.46 5.90
CA ASN A 55 -6.27 0.54 6.87
C ASN A 55 -5.24 -0.10 7.82
N SER A 56 -3.97 0.33 7.80
CA SER A 56 -2.93 -0.24 8.67
C SER A 56 -3.09 0.11 10.15
N ASN A 57 -4.11 0.92 10.48
CA ASN A 57 -4.56 1.17 11.84
C ASN A 57 -5.39 0.02 12.46
N SER A 58 -5.57 -1.08 11.73
CA SER A 58 -6.37 -2.23 12.13
C SER A 58 -5.66 -3.54 11.83
N PHE A 59 -5.97 -4.60 12.57
CA PHE A 59 -5.40 -5.93 12.35
C PHE A 59 -5.69 -6.40 10.90
N PRO A 60 -4.70 -6.89 10.14
CA PRO A 60 -4.86 -7.20 8.71
C PRO A 60 -5.69 -8.48 8.46
N GLY A 61 -5.96 -9.26 9.50
CA GLY A 61 -6.59 -10.58 9.43
C GLY A 61 -5.57 -11.71 9.28
N ASN A 62 -5.89 -12.90 9.80
CA ASN A 62 -4.98 -14.06 9.85
C ASN A 62 -4.46 -14.53 8.47
N SER A 63 -5.15 -14.20 7.38
CA SER A 63 -4.73 -14.53 6.02
C SER A 63 -3.66 -13.59 5.47
N ASN A 64 -3.51 -12.41 6.08
CA ASN A 64 -2.61 -11.34 5.68
C ASN A 64 -1.54 -11.06 6.75
N GLU A 65 -1.57 -11.78 7.87
CA GLU A 65 -0.50 -11.79 8.87
C GLU A 65 0.38 -13.01 8.66
N CYS A 66 1.69 -12.82 8.79
CA CYS A 66 2.64 -13.92 8.94
C CYS A 66 3.45 -13.74 10.22
N VAL A 67 3.11 -14.50 11.25
CA VAL A 67 3.82 -14.52 12.53
C VAL A 67 5.18 -15.22 12.37
N THR A 68 6.24 -14.59 12.85
CA THR A 68 7.62 -15.08 12.75
C THR A 68 8.44 -14.62 13.96
N ASN A 69 9.61 -15.25 14.16
CA ASN A 69 10.63 -14.79 15.12
C ASN A 69 11.94 -14.42 14.41
N SER A 70 11.90 -14.28 13.08
CA SER A 70 13.12 -14.40 12.27
C SER A 70 13.64 -13.08 11.72
N PHE A 71 12.81 -12.05 11.54
CA PHE A 71 13.30 -10.81 10.95
C PHE A 71 14.11 -10.01 11.97
N ARG A 72 15.28 -9.58 11.54
CA ARG A 72 16.20 -8.72 12.28
C ARG A 72 17.04 -7.91 11.29
N GLU A 73 17.65 -6.83 11.74
CA GLU A 73 18.59 -6.09 10.90
C GLU A 73 19.74 -7.00 10.44
N GLY A 74 20.18 -6.82 9.20
CA GLY A 74 21.22 -7.65 8.59
C GLY A 74 20.80 -9.08 8.24
N SER A 75 19.52 -9.43 8.33
CA SER A 75 19.04 -10.77 8.00
C SER A 75 18.32 -10.83 6.65
N SER A 76 18.43 -11.99 6.02
CA SER A 76 17.47 -12.45 5.02
C SER A 76 16.63 -13.58 5.59
N GLY A 77 15.43 -13.75 5.04
CA GLY A 77 14.52 -14.79 5.49
C GLY A 77 13.28 -14.86 4.63
N SER A 78 12.32 -15.65 5.10
CA SER A 78 11.02 -15.75 4.46
C SER A 78 9.92 -16.04 5.46
N CYS A 79 8.69 -15.65 5.12
CA CYS A 79 7.49 -15.86 5.90
C CYS A 79 6.38 -16.36 4.95
N SER A 80 5.62 -17.36 5.38
CA SER A 80 4.52 -17.92 4.58
C SER A 80 3.19 -17.55 5.21
N TYR A 81 2.34 -16.85 4.44
CA TYR A 81 0.97 -16.57 4.82
C TYR A 81 0.14 -17.85 4.76
N SER A 82 -0.96 -17.90 5.51
CA SER A 82 -1.89 -19.04 5.50
C SER A 82 -2.57 -19.25 4.14
N THR A 83 -2.56 -18.24 3.26
CA THR A 83 -2.99 -18.33 1.85
C THR A 83 -2.03 -19.12 0.96
N GLY A 84 -0.84 -19.48 1.45
CA GLY A 84 0.21 -20.17 0.70
C GLY A 84 1.19 -19.22 -0.01
N VAL A 85 0.95 -17.90 0.03
CA VAL A 85 1.91 -16.92 -0.48
C VAL A 85 3.15 -16.89 0.43
N LYS A 86 4.34 -16.95 -0.16
CA LYS A 86 5.61 -16.84 0.56
C LYS A 86 6.28 -15.52 0.24
N LEU A 87 6.48 -14.69 1.26
CA LEU A 87 7.31 -13.50 1.17
C LEU A 87 8.75 -13.84 1.55
N SER A 88 9.70 -13.50 0.70
CA SER A 88 11.13 -13.51 1.03
C SER A 88 11.60 -12.07 1.25
N TYR A 89 12.51 -11.84 2.19
CA TYR A 89 13.00 -10.51 2.54
C TYR A 89 14.51 -10.50 2.76
N ASN A 90 15.10 -9.32 2.61
CA ASN A 90 16.47 -8.99 2.99
C ASN A 90 16.48 -7.60 3.64
N LEU A 91 17.00 -7.50 4.85
CA LEU A 91 17.18 -6.27 5.59
C LEU A 91 18.67 -6.02 5.80
N ILE A 92 19.12 -4.80 5.55
CA ILE A 92 20.54 -4.43 5.73
C ILE A 92 20.92 -4.35 7.21
N SER A 93 22.20 -4.52 7.50
CA SER A 93 22.75 -4.31 8.85
C SER A 93 22.61 -2.83 9.26
N GLY A 94 22.28 -2.58 10.53
CA GLY A 94 22.05 -1.22 11.02
C GLY A 94 20.77 -0.58 10.47
N ALA A 95 19.82 -1.38 9.97
CA ALA A 95 18.53 -0.89 9.46
C ALA A 95 17.76 -0.12 10.53
N LYS A 96 17.81 -0.56 11.80
CA LYS A 96 17.02 0.04 12.87
C LYS A 96 17.51 1.44 13.26
N SER A 97 18.80 1.72 13.07
CA SER A 97 19.44 3.01 13.38
C SER A 97 19.34 4.04 12.24
N LYS A 98 18.80 3.66 11.08
CA LYS A 98 18.52 4.62 10.00
C LYS A 98 17.37 5.55 10.39
N SER A 99 17.34 6.74 9.78
CA SER A 99 16.18 7.62 9.84
C SER A 99 14.94 6.96 9.20
N ALA A 100 13.76 7.31 9.69
CA ALA A 100 12.50 6.87 9.08
C ALA A 100 12.47 7.18 7.56
N ASN A 101 11.75 6.37 6.79
CA ASN A 101 11.63 6.44 5.33
C ASN A 101 12.93 6.23 4.55
N THR A 102 14.02 5.84 5.21
CA THR A 102 15.29 5.52 4.55
C THR A 102 15.28 4.08 4.07
N TYR A 103 15.88 3.81 2.91
CA TYR A 103 16.04 2.44 2.41
C TYR A 103 16.74 1.53 3.42
N VAL A 104 16.17 0.34 3.64
CA VAL A 104 16.73 -0.67 4.55
C VAL A 104 16.71 -2.08 3.96
N GLY A 105 16.25 -2.28 2.73
CA GLY A 105 16.25 -3.61 2.12
C GLY A 105 15.18 -3.80 1.05
N SER A 106 14.84 -5.07 0.81
CA SER A 106 13.83 -5.45 -0.16
C SER A 106 13.07 -6.70 0.27
N ALA A 107 11.89 -6.89 -0.32
CA ALA A 107 11.10 -8.10 -0.18
C ALA A 107 10.53 -8.54 -1.53
N ASN A 108 10.11 -9.80 -1.65
CA ASN A 108 9.58 -10.37 -2.88
C ASN A 108 8.63 -11.53 -2.56
N ASN A 109 7.50 -11.63 -3.27
CA ASN A 109 6.53 -12.71 -3.11
C ASN A 109 6.34 -13.55 -4.40
N SER A 110 7.38 -13.62 -5.23
CA SER A 110 7.41 -14.21 -6.58
C SER A 110 6.55 -13.51 -7.64
N PHE A 111 5.58 -12.68 -7.24
CA PHE A 111 4.77 -11.86 -8.16
C PHE A 111 5.26 -10.41 -8.26
N LYS A 112 5.64 -9.82 -7.13
CA LYS A 112 6.14 -8.45 -7.00
C LYS A 112 7.43 -8.42 -6.18
N THR A 113 8.24 -7.41 -6.46
CA THR A 113 9.34 -6.99 -5.60
C THR A 113 8.92 -5.71 -4.90
N PHE A 114 9.37 -5.56 -3.66
CA PHE A 114 9.04 -4.45 -2.78
C PHE A 114 10.34 -3.83 -2.27
N THR A 115 10.39 -2.50 -2.23
CA THR A 115 11.45 -1.74 -1.59
C THR A 115 11.11 -1.51 -0.13
N CYS A 116 11.97 -1.97 0.77
CA CYS A 116 11.78 -1.81 2.21
C CYS A 116 12.47 -0.55 2.74
N LYS A 117 11.75 0.18 3.58
CA LYS A 117 12.20 1.40 4.25
C LYS A 117 12.01 1.28 5.75
N ARG A 118 12.79 2.07 6.49
CA ARG A 118 12.67 2.19 7.94
C ARG A 118 11.30 2.79 8.29
N GLY A 119 10.53 2.08 9.10
CA GLY A 119 9.29 2.58 9.70
C GLY A 119 9.55 3.70 10.70
N SER A 120 8.50 4.28 11.25
CA SER A 120 8.58 5.34 12.25
C SER A 120 8.37 4.84 13.69
N ASP A 121 8.31 3.52 13.90
CA ASP A 121 7.93 2.89 15.17
C ASP A 121 6.53 3.31 15.68
N ARG A 122 5.68 3.82 14.77
CA ARG A 122 4.28 4.10 15.09
C ARG A 122 3.58 2.77 15.43
N VAL A 123 2.62 2.84 16.35
CA VAL A 123 1.69 1.72 16.54
C VAL A 123 0.83 1.62 15.28
N LEU A 124 0.84 0.45 14.65
CA LEU A 124 -0.06 0.10 13.55
C LEU A 124 -1.41 -0.22 14.15
N TYR A 125 -1.50 -1.30 14.92
CA TYR A 125 -2.73 -1.74 15.57
C TYR A 125 -2.45 -2.29 16.96
N VAL A 126 -3.53 -2.55 17.69
CA VAL A 126 -3.53 -3.32 18.93
C VAL A 126 -4.28 -4.63 18.63
N ASP A 127 -3.66 -5.78 18.90
CA ASP A 127 -4.27 -7.08 18.64
C ASP A 127 -5.45 -7.36 19.60
N GLY A 128 -6.15 -8.47 19.40
CA GLY A 128 -7.25 -8.89 20.27
C GLY A 128 -6.85 -9.19 21.73
N ASN A 129 -5.55 -9.31 22.01
CA ASN A 129 -4.99 -9.58 23.34
C ASN A 129 -4.40 -8.32 24.01
N GLY A 130 -4.47 -7.16 23.35
CA GLY A 130 -3.95 -5.89 23.86
C GLY A 130 -2.47 -5.62 23.55
N HIS A 131 -1.82 -6.41 22.68
CA HIS A 131 -0.44 -6.15 22.25
C HIS A 131 -0.40 -5.05 21.20
N ALA A 132 0.40 -4.01 21.47
CA ALA A 132 0.63 -2.92 20.53
C ALA A 132 1.70 -3.32 19.50
N CYS A 133 1.29 -3.50 18.25
CA CYS A 133 2.15 -3.86 17.13
C CYS A 133 2.72 -2.61 16.46
N LYS A 134 4.04 -2.45 16.49
CA LYS A 134 4.75 -1.26 15.99
C LYS A 134 5.41 -1.50 14.64
N ASP A 135 5.29 -0.53 13.75
CA ASP A 135 5.93 -0.55 12.44
C ASP A 135 7.44 -0.35 12.54
N THR A 136 8.20 -1.44 12.40
CA THR A 136 9.67 -1.38 12.40
C THR A 136 10.19 -1.06 10.99
N TYR A 137 9.65 -1.73 9.98
CA TYR A 137 9.99 -1.54 8.57
C TYR A 137 8.73 -1.68 7.72
N TYR A 138 8.64 -0.93 6.63
CA TYR A 138 7.57 -1.11 5.66
C TYR A 138 8.13 -1.30 4.25
N CYS A 139 7.46 -2.08 3.41
CA CYS A 139 7.87 -2.35 2.04
C CYS A 139 6.72 -2.06 1.08
N ARG A 140 7.03 -1.38 -0.03
CA ARG A 140 6.06 -1.02 -1.08
C ARG A 140 6.61 -1.41 -2.45
N PRO A 141 5.75 -1.75 -3.43
CA PRO A 141 6.17 -2.04 -4.81
C PRO A 141 7.03 -0.93 -5.41
#